data_AF-A0A182TU24-F1
#
_entry.id   AF-A0A182TU24-F1
#
_cell.length_a   1.000
_cell.length_b   1.000
_cell.length_c   1.000
_cell.angle_alpha   90.00
_cell.angle_beta   90.00
_cell.angle_gamma   90.00
#
_symmetry.space_group_name_H-M   'P 1'
#
loop_
_entity.id
_entity.type
_entity.pdbx_description
1 polymer ?
#
loop_
_entity_poly.entity_id
_entity_poly.type
_entity_poly.pdbx_seq_one_letter_code
_entity_poly.pdbx_strand_id
1 'polypeptide(L)'
;MPALSATLRCVHDDQRSFALGIQWIKVRVLGTIPAPMIFGRLIDETCILWQESSCDDHGACLVYDNAFMSKYMLLLALIGKACSILFFFGAWFYYIPPKTITNGDTATHQKQTDTMTSQQKVPPNGHINPAGVEKY
;
A
#
# COMPACT_ATOMS: atom_id res chain seq x y z
N MET A 1 9.86 -1.63 2.14
CA MET A 1 8.41 -1.46 2.36
C MET A 1 7.66 -2.58 1.66
N PRO A 2 7.21 -3.62 2.38
CA PRO A 2 6.63 -4.83 1.78
C PRO A 2 5.43 -4.56 0.86
N ALA A 3 4.62 -3.55 1.17
CA ALA A 3 3.52 -3.12 0.31
C ALA A 3 3.98 -2.63 -1.07
N LEU A 4 5.05 -1.83 -1.15
CA LEU A 4 5.58 -1.32 -2.43
C LEU A 4 6.15 -2.47 -3.27
N SER A 5 6.88 -3.38 -2.63
CA SER A 5 7.43 -4.57 -3.29
C SER A 5 6.33 -5.49 -3.82
N ALA A 6 5.21 -5.62 -3.10
CA ALA A 6 4.04 -6.36 -3.58
C ALA A 6 3.41 -5.68 -4.81
N THR A 7 3.14 -4.36 -4.73
CA THR A 7 2.56 -3.61 -5.85
C THR A 7 3.41 -3.74 -7.12
N LEU A 8 4.73 -3.59 -7.02
CA LEU A 8 5.64 -3.68 -8.17
C LEU A 8 5.70 -5.08 -8.81
N ARG A 9 5.47 -6.14 -8.04
CA ARG A 9 5.40 -7.52 -8.57
C ARG A 9 4.06 -7.86 -9.22
N CYS A 10 3.02 -7.08 -8.92
CA CYS A 10 1.67 -7.30 -9.45
C CYS A 10 1.35 -6.46 -10.69
N VAL A 11 2.25 -5.56 -11.11
CA VAL A 11 2.00 -4.61 -12.22
C VAL A 11 3.14 -4.60 -13.24
N HIS A 12 2.81 -4.37 -14.51
CA HIS A 12 3.80 -4.26 -15.60
C HIS A 12 4.69 -3.02 -15.42
N ASP A 13 5.94 -3.09 -15.90
CA ASP A 13 6.95 -2.05 -15.72
C ASP A 13 6.46 -0.64 -16.10
N ASP A 14 5.71 -0.52 -17.21
CA ASP A 14 5.22 0.77 -17.73
C ASP A 14 4.14 1.44 -16.87
N GLN A 15 3.47 0.68 -15.99
CA GLN A 15 2.36 1.18 -15.17
C GLN A 15 2.72 1.31 -13.68
N ARG A 16 3.97 1.05 -13.31
CA ARG A 16 4.43 1.07 -11.91
C ARG A 16 4.20 2.41 -11.23
N SER A 17 4.54 3.51 -11.90
CA SER A 17 4.39 4.88 -11.36
C SER A 17 2.93 5.22 -11.06
N PHE A 18 2.01 4.80 -11.94
CA PHE A 18 0.57 4.98 -11.77
C PHE A 18 0.05 4.17 -10.57
N ALA A 19 0.41 2.89 -10.50
CA ALA A 19 0.01 2.01 -9.40
C ALA A 19 0.52 2.50 -8.04
N LEU A 20 1.76 2.98 -7.98
CA LEU A 20 2.34 3.60 -6.78
C LEU A 20 1.59 4.89 -6.41
N GLY A 21 1.22 5.72 -7.39
CA GLY A 21 0.38 6.90 -7.16
C GLY A 21 -0.95 6.56 -6.48
N ILE A 22 -1.66 5.54 -6.98
CA ILE A 22 -2.90 5.05 -6.35
C ILE A 22 -2.63 4.52 -4.93
N GLN A 23 -1.55 3.75 -4.74
CA GLN A 23 -1.15 3.26 -3.42
C GLN A 23 -1.00 4.41 -2.41
N TRP A 24 -0.37 5.52 -2.82
CA TRP A 24 -0.21 6.71 -1.99
C TRP A 24 -1.52 7.46 -1.74
N ILE A 25 -2.40 7.55 -2.75
CA ILE A 25 -3.73 8.16 -2.58
C ILE A 25 -4.51 7.40 -1.50
N LYS A 26 -4.51 6.05 -1.54
CA LYS A 26 -5.18 5.23 -0.50
C LYS A 26 -4.69 5.57 0.91
N VAL A 27 -3.37 5.67 1.09
CA VAL A 27 -2.76 6.01 2.39
C VAL A 27 -3.19 7.41 2.85
N ARG A 28 -3.23 8.39 1.93
CA ARG A 28 -3.61 9.76 2.28
C ARG A 28 -5.09 9.89 2.64
N VAL A 29 -5.96 9.27 1.85
CA VAL A 29 -7.41 9.32 2.08
C VAL A 29 -7.80 8.65 3.39
N LEU A 30 -7.21 7.50 3.71
CA LEU A 30 -7.58 6.74 4.90
C LEU A 30 -6.80 7.14 6.16
N GLY A 31 -5.64 7.79 6.01
CA GLY A 31 -4.78 8.16 7.12
C GLY A 31 -4.62 9.66 7.27
N THR A 32 -3.98 10.30 6.29
CA THR A 32 -3.52 11.69 6.45
C THR A 32 -4.64 12.72 6.42
N ILE A 33 -5.78 12.45 5.80
CA ILE A 33 -6.96 13.32 5.82
C ILE A 33 -7.74 13.18 7.15
N PRO A 34 -8.12 11.97 7.59
CA PRO A 34 -8.88 11.83 8.84
C PRO A 34 -8.04 12.12 10.08
N ALA A 35 -6.71 11.90 10.05
CA ALA A 35 -5.85 12.17 11.20
C ALA A 35 -5.98 13.61 11.72
N PRO A 36 -5.68 14.68 10.96
CA PRO A 36 -5.79 16.06 11.46
C PRO A 36 -7.22 16.46 11.84
N MET A 37 -8.25 15.88 11.21
CA MET A 37 -9.65 16.12 11.60
C MET A 37 -9.95 15.56 13.00
N ILE A 38 -9.52 14.32 13.28
CA ILE A 38 -9.69 13.68 14.58
C ILE A 38 -8.84 14.40 15.63
N PHE A 39 -7.57 14.69 15.31
CA PHE A 39 -6.67 15.41 16.19
C PHE A 39 -7.18 16.82 16.50
N GLY A 40 -7.73 17.54 15.51
CA GLY A 40 -8.32 18.86 15.71
C GLY A 40 -9.44 18.82 16.74
N ARG A 41 -10.43 17.93 16.55
CA ARG A 41 -11.50 17.76 17.54
C ARG A 41 -10.98 17.32 18.91
N LEU A 42 -10.02 16.40 18.96
CA LEU A 42 -9.44 15.94 20.22
C LEU A 42 -8.79 17.09 20.99
N ILE A 43 -8.08 17.98 20.27
CA ILE A 43 -7.50 19.20 20.84
C ILE A 43 -8.59 20.10 21.41
N ASP A 44 -9.63 20.39 20.64
CA ASP A 44 -10.74 21.24 21.05
C ASP A 44 -11.48 20.70 22.29
N GLU A 45 -11.75 19.39 22.34
CA GLU A 45 -12.46 18.72 23.44
C GLU A 45 -11.69 18.69 24.77
N THR A 46 -10.36 18.77 24.72
CA THR A 46 -9.52 18.77 25.93
C THR A 46 -9.26 20.18 26.47
N CYS A 47 -9.80 21.20 25.83
CA CYS A 47 -9.64 22.57 26.30
C CYS A 47 -10.39 22.77 27.63
N ILE A 48 -9.66 23.20 28.66
CA ILE A 48 -10.23 23.52 29.97
C ILE A 48 -10.59 25.02 30.03
N LEU A 49 -9.73 25.86 29.44
CA LEU A 49 -9.87 27.32 29.49
C LEU A 49 -9.70 27.93 28.11
N TRP A 50 -10.79 28.48 27.58
CA TRP A 50 -10.80 29.26 26.36
C TRP A 50 -10.37 30.70 26.64
N GLN A 51 -9.63 31.30 25.72
CA GLN A 51 -9.39 32.74 25.74
C GLN A 51 -10.69 33.47 25.37
N GLU A 52 -11.25 34.25 26.30
CA GLU A 52 -12.37 35.13 26.01
C GLU A 52 -11.89 36.38 25.25
N SER A 53 -12.56 36.70 24.15
CA SER A 53 -12.34 37.94 23.40
C SER A 53 -13.43 38.96 23.72
N SER A 54 -13.13 40.26 23.56
CA SER A 54 -14.08 41.35 23.81
C SER A 54 -15.36 41.30 22.95
N CYS A 55 -15.44 40.37 21.99
CA CYS A 55 -16.57 40.19 21.07
C CYS A 55 -17.38 38.90 21.33
N ASP A 56 -17.29 38.30 22.52
CA ASP A 56 -18.01 37.06 22.88
C ASP A 56 -17.64 35.84 22.00
N ASP A 57 -16.47 35.90 21.35
CA ASP A 57 -15.95 34.79 20.54
C ASP A 57 -14.83 34.05 21.29
N HIS A 58 -14.79 32.73 21.12
CA HIS A 58 -13.76 31.88 21.70
C HIS A 58 -12.48 31.96 20.86
N GLY A 59 -11.41 32.46 21.47
CA GLY A 59 -10.08 32.53 20.86
C GLY A 59 -9.32 31.22 20.94
N ALA A 60 -8.00 31.29 21.09
CA ALA A 60 -7.17 30.10 21.32
C ALA A 60 -7.44 29.49 22.70
N CYS A 61 -7.28 28.18 22.85
CA CYS A 61 -7.30 27.53 24.16
C CYS A 61 -5.99 27.81 24.91
N LEU A 62 -6.10 28.24 26.17
CA LEU A 62 -4.97 28.61 27.04
C LEU A 62 -4.43 27.42 27.83
N VAL A 63 -5.32 26.51 28.25
CA VAL A 63 -4.97 25.37 29.11
C VAL A 63 -5.69 24.11 28.63
N TYR A 64 -4.90 23.06 28.37
CA TYR A 64 -5.38 21.75 27.93
C TYR A 64 -5.24 20.70 29.05
N ASP A 65 -6.19 19.77 29.12
CA ASP A 65 -6.11 18.64 30.04
C ASP A 65 -5.17 17.55 29.51
N ASN A 66 -3.99 17.46 30.12
CA ASN A 66 -2.97 16.46 29.76
C ASN A 66 -3.41 15.01 30.01
N ALA A 67 -4.25 14.77 31.03
CA ALA A 67 -4.69 13.42 31.39
C ALA A 67 -5.72 12.91 30.38
N PHE A 68 -6.67 13.75 29.95
CA PHE A 68 -7.60 13.39 28.88
C PHE A 68 -6.90 13.26 27.53
N MET A 69 -6.00 14.18 27.19
CA MET A 69 -5.14 14.10 26.01
C MET A 69 -4.42 12.76 25.89
N SER A 70 -3.72 12.35 26.96
CA SER A 70 -2.98 11.09 27.00
C SER A 70 -3.90 9.87 26.85
N LYS A 71 -5.06 9.87 27.52
CA LYS A 71 -6.04 8.79 27.41
C LYS A 71 -6.57 8.65 25.99
N TYR A 72 -6.97 9.74 25.33
CA TYR A 72 -7.47 9.70 23.96
C TYR A 72 -6.39 9.25 22.97
N MET A 73 -5.16 9.73 23.13
CA MET A 73 -4.02 9.29 22.33
C MET A 73 -3.76 7.79 22.47
N LEU A 74 -3.80 7.26 23.70
CA LEU A 74 -3.67 5.85 23.99
C LEU A 74 -4.82 5.05 23.35
N LEU A 75 -6.06 5.53 23.49
CA LEU A 75 -7.25 4.86 22.96
C LEU A 75 -7.20 4.79 21.42
N LEU A 76 -6.82 5.89 20.76
CA LEU A 76 -6.62 5.93 19.31
C LEU A 76 -5.51 4.97 18.84
N ALA A 77 -4.39 4.91 19.58
CA ALA A 77 -3.32 3.97 19.29
C ALA A 77 -3.75 2.51 19.49
N LEU A 78 -4.53 2.22 20.54
CA LEU A 78 -5.07 0.90 20.80
C LEU A 78 -6.07 0.47 19.73
N ILE A 79 -6.98 1.36 19.30
CA ILE A 79 -7.90 1.10 18.18
C ILE A 79 -7.11 0.82 16.90
N GLY A 80 -6.12 1.65 16.56
CA GLY A 80 -5.30 1.44 15.37
C GLY A 80 -4.55 0.10 15.39
N LYS A 81 -4.00 -0.28 16.56
CA LYS A 81 -3.38 -1.59 16.79
C LYS A 81 -4.40 -2.72 16.65
N ALA A 82 -5.57 -2.60 17.25
CA ALA A 82 -6.64 -3.60 17.17
C ALA A 82 -7.11 -3.80 15.73
N CYS A 83 -7.38 -2.72 14.98
CA CYS A 83 -7.73 -2.79 13.56
C CYS A 83 -6.64 -3.49 12.74
N SER A 84 -5.36 -3.18 13.02
CA SER A 84 -4.24 -3.84 12.35
C SER A 84 -4.22 -5.34 12.63
N ILE A 85 -4.35 -5.72 13.90
CA ILE A 85 -4.39 -7.11 14.36
C ILE A 85 -5.56 -7.86 13.70
N LEU A 86 -6.76 -7.27 13.69
CA LEU A 86 -7.93 -7.85 13.05
C LEU A 86 -7.72 -8.06 11.55
N PHE A 87 -7.10 -7.09 10.86
CA PHE A 87 -6.79 -7.22 9.43
C PHE A 87 -5.75 -8.32 9.16
N PHE A 88 -4.74 -8.45 10.02
CA PHE A 88 -3.78 -9.55 9.94
C PHE A 88 -4.42 -10.91 10.18
N PHE A 89 -5.30 -11.04 11.18
CA PHE A 89 -6.04 -12.27 11.43
C PHE A 89 -6.97 -12.62 10.28
N GLY A 90 -7.66 -11.64 9.71
CA GLY A 90 -8.48 -11.83 8.51
C GLY A 90 -7.62 -12.30 7.33
N ALA A 91 -6.51 -11.63 7.04
CA ALA A 91 -5.59 -12.02 5.98
C ALA A 91 -5.05 -13.44 6.20
N TRP A 92 -4.72 -13.81 7.44
CA TRP A 92 -4.29 -15.17 7.79
C TRP A 92 -5.37 -16.20 7.49
N PHE A 93 -6.63 -15.91 7.81
CA PHE A 93 -7.75 -16.80 7.55
C PHE A 93 -8.06 -16.95 6.04
N TYR A 94 -7.95 -15.86 5.27
CA TYR A 94 -8.17 -15.86 3.82
C TYR A 94 -6.94 -16.28 3.00
N TYR A 95 -5.77 -16.41 3.62
CA TYR A 95 -4.54 -16.76 2.92
C TYR A 95 -4.59 -18.22 2.46
N ILE A 96 -4.75 -18.42 1.16
CA ILE A 96 -4.53 -19.71 0.52
C ILE A 96 -3.07 -19.80 0.10
N PRO A 97 -2.26 -20.71 0.68
CA PRO A 97 -0.89 -20.89 0.25
C PRO A 97 -0.85 -21.41 -1.20
N PRO A 98 0.11 -20.97 -2.02
CA PRO A 98 0.31 -21.53 -3.35
C PRO A 98 0.63 -23.02 -3.21
N LYS A 99 -0.03 -23.85 -4.03
CA LYS A 99 0.25 -25.28 -4.09
C LYS A 99 1.65 -25.43 -4.69
N THR A 100 2.60 -25.96 -3.93
CA THR A 100 3.91 -26.34 -4.46
C THR A 100 3.66 -27.39 -5.54
N ILE A 101 3.94 -27.07 -6.80
CA ILE A 101 3.92 -28.06 -7.88
C ILE A 101 4.98 -29.09 -7.53
N THR A 102 4.54 -30.24 -7.01
CA THR A 102 5.39 -31.42 -6.89
C THR A 102 5.62 -31.89 -8.32
N ASN A 103 6.87 -32.21 -8.66
CA ASN A 103 7.38 -32.50 -10.01
C ASN A 103 6.69 -33.65 -10.79
N GLY A 104 5.52 -34.13 -10.34
CA GLY A 104 4.65 -35.05 -11.08
C GLY A 104 3.72 -34.38 -12.09
N ASP A 105 3.38 -33.10 -11.95
CA ASP A 105 2.43 -32.41 -12.86
C ASP A 105 3.12 -31.69 -14.03
N THR A 106 4.45 -31.56 -13.98
CA THR A 106 5.26 -30.99 -15.09
C THR A 106 5.19 -31.86 -16.34
N ALA A 107 4.91 -33.16 -16.21
CA ALA A 107 4.73 -34.07 -17.33
C ALA A 107 3.45 -33.81 -18.14
N THR A 108 2.43 -33.18 -17.55
CA THR A 108 1.14 -32.96 -18.22
C THR A 108 1.04 -31.58 -18.86
N HIS A 109 1.65 -30.55 -18.26
CA HIS A 109 1.65 -29.18 -18.81
C HIS A 109 2.69 -28.95 -19.92
N GLN A 110 3.80 -29.68 -19.88
CA GLN A 110 4.82 -29.59 -20.94
C GLN A 110 4.36 -30.30 -22.22
N LYS A 111 3.59 -31.40 -22.08
CA LYS A 111 2.99 -32.12 -23.23
C LYS A 111 1.95 -31.28 -23.99
N GLN A 112 1.32 -30.30 -23.35
CA GLN A 112 0.33 -29.44 -24.00
C GLN A 112 0.95 -28.18 -24.64
N THR A 113 2.03 -27.64 -24.07
CA THR A 113 2.75 -26.48 -24.65
C THR A 113 3.67 -26.90 -25.81
N ASP A 114 4.25 -28.10 -25.77
CA ASP A 114 5.13 -28.58 -26.84
C ASP A 114 4.35 -29.05 -28.08
N THR A 115 3.06 -29.39 -27.95
CA THR A 115 2.22 -29.79 -29.10
C THR A 115 1.74 -28.58 -29.92
N MET A 116 1.74 -27.37 -29.35
CA MET A 116 1.35 -26.14 -30.08
C MET A 116 2.52 -25.39 -30.73
N THR A 117 3.77 -25.75 -30.47
CA THR A 117 4.95 -25.03 -31.00
C THR A 117 5.56 -25.69 -32.26
N SER A 118 4.92 -26.74 -32.82
CA SER A 118 5.41 -27.42 -34.03
C SER A 118 5.14 -26.69 -35.37
N GLN A 119 4.70 -25.42 -35.36
CA GLN A 119 4.37 -24.69 -36.61
C GLN A 119 5.11 -23.36 -36.83
N GLN A 120 6.30 -23.15 -36.25
CA GLN A 120 7.14 -22.03 -36.69
C GLN A 120 8.61 -22.44 -36.76
N LYS A 121 9.00 -23.06 -37.87
CA LYS A 121 10.39 -23.27 -38.26
C LYS A 121 10.90 -22.03 -39.00
N VAL A 122 11.93 -21.37 -38.47
CA VAL A 122 12.83 -20.52 -39.27
C VAL A 122 14.27 -21.02 -39.06
N PRO A 123 15.03 -21.33 -40.13
CA PRO A 123 16.33 -22.00 -40.02
C PRO A 123 17.50 -21.03 -39.72
N PRO A 124 18.66 -21.55 -39.27
CA PRO A 124 19.82 -20.74 -38.89
C PRO A 124 20.90 -20.67 -39.99
N ASN A 125 21.61 -19.53 -40.02
CA ASN A 125 23.06 -19.34 -40.27
C ASN A 125 23.39 -18.20 -41.25
N GLY A 126 24.39 -17.37 -40.90
CA GLY A 126 25.05 -16.47 -41.86
C GLY A 126 25.80 -15.26 -41.25
N HIS A 127 27.05 -15.49 -40.88
CA HIS A 127 28.21 -14.61 -40.68
C HIS A 127 28.23 -13.10 -41.16
N ILE A 128 28.92 -12.26 -40.34
CA ILE A 128 29.89 -11.16 -40.66
C ILE A 128 29.50 -9.66 -40.48
N ASN A 129 30.24 -9.07 -39.52
CA ASN A 129 30.86 -7.74 -39.34
C ASN A 129 30.15 -6.49 -38.77
N PRO A 130 30.92 -5.66 -38.00
CA PRO A 130 30.44 -4.51 -37.25
C PRO A 130 30.57 -3.20 -38.03
N ALA A 131 29.54 -2.35 -38.04
CA ALA A 131 29.61 -0.95 -38.47
C ALA A 131 28.39 -0.13 -37.99
N GLY A 132 28.65 1.07 -37.43
CA GLY A 132 27.68 2.16 -37.13
C GLY A 132 26.89 1.97 -35.83
N VAL A 133 26.91 2.80 -34.78
CA VAL A 133 26.88 4.28 -34.64
C VAL A 133 25.77 4.93 -35.47
N GLU A 134 24.57 5.05 -34.88
CA GLU A 134 23.68 6.24 -34.88
C GLU A 134 22.44 5.92 -34.01
N LYS A 135 22.23 6.63 -32.90
CA LYS A 135 21.27 7.75 -32.72
C LYS A 135 19.80 7.37 -32.96
N TYR A 136 19.00 7.28 -31.89
CA TYR A 136 18.17 8.34 -31.32
C TYR A 136 17.71 7.93 -29.93
#